data_AF-A0A6J7EIY4-F1
#
_entry.id   AF-A0A6J7EIY4-F1
#
_cell.length_a   1.000
_cell.length_b   1.000
_cell.length_c   1.000
_cell.angle_alpha   90.00
_cell.angle_beta   90.00
_cell.angle_gamma   90.00
#
_symmetry.space_group_name_H-M   'P 1'
#
loop_
_entity.id
_entity.type
_entity.pdbx_description
1 polymer ?
#
loop_
_entity_poly.entity_id
_entity_poly.type
_entity_poly.pdbx_seq_one_letter_code
_entity_poly.pdbx_strand_id
1 'polypeptide(L)' 'MINPRMDKLHENVESNYALVIAAAKRARQINAYYHALGEGSYEEYVPPMVQTSSHNQLTIALEEIAQGKLLVEKPKADE' A
#
# COMPACT_ATOMS: atom_id res chain seq x y z
N MET A 1 16.42 0.32 -12.41
CA MET A 1 15.45 1.40 -12.70
C MET A 1 14.45 1.42 -11.56
N ILE A 2 14.14 2.58 -10.96
CA ILE A 2 13.18 2.66 -9.86
C ILE A 2 11.77 2.58 -10.44
N ASN A 3 11.01 1.56 -10.05
CA ASN A 3 9.62 1.36 -10.45
C ASN A 3 8.79 1.07 -9.20
N PRO A 4 7.66 1.76 -8.97
CA PRO A 4 7.11 2.88 -9.75
C PRO A 4 7.95 4.17 -9.70
N ARG A 5 7.81 5.04 -10.69
CA ARG A 5 8.46 6.36 -10.71
C ARG A 5 7.93 7.25 -9.59
N MET A 6 8.81 8.02 -8.96
CA MET A 6 8.44 8.93 -7.86
C MET A 6 7.35 9.93 -8.24
N ASP A 7 7.42 10.51 -9.44
CA ASP A 7 6.41 11.48 -9.93
C ASP A 7 4.98 10.92 -9.83
N LYS A 8 4.80 9.61 -10.10
CA LYS A 8 3.50 8.92 -10.01
C LYS A 8 3.02 8.67 -8.59
N LEU A 9 3.94 8.53 -7.65
CA LEU A 9 3.60 8.39 -6.23
C LEU A 9 3.13 9.73 -5.65
N HIS A 10 3.75 10.84 -6.07
CA HIS A 10 3.38 12.19 -5.64
C HIS A 10 2.05 12.69 -6.19
N GLU A 11 1.54 12.13 -7.30
CA GLU A 11 0.18 12.40 -7.78
C GLU A 11 -0.89 11.98 -6.76
N ASN A 12 -0.59 10.99 -5.90
CA ASN A 12 -1.55 10.37 -4.98
C ASN A 12 -1.24 10.65 -3.50
N VAL A 13 -0.08 11.25 -3.18
CA VAL A 13 0.35 11.49 -1.81
C VAL A 13 1.04 12.85 -1.68
N GLU A 14 0.68 13.61 -0.66
CA GLU A 14 1.11 15.00 -0.52
C GLU A 14 2.57 15.21 -0.12
N SER A 15 3.22 14.24 0.52
CA SER A 15 4.61 14.36 0.97
C SER A 15 5.35 13.04 0.98
N ASN A 16 6.69 13.10 0.93
CA ASN A 16 7.55 11.92 1.07
C ASN A 16 7.29 11.15 2.37
N TYR A 17 7.08 11.87 3.48
CA TYR A 17 6.79 11.24 4.77
C TYR A 17 5.45 10.52 4.76
N ALA A 18 4.41 11.16 4.21
CA ALA A 18 3.11 10.53 4.04
C ALA A 18 3.19 9.29 3.13
N LEU A 19 3.99 9.35 2.07
CA LEU A 19 4.21 8.23 1.15
C LEU A 19 4.86 7.04 1.87
N VAL A 20 5.93 7.28 2.64
CA VAL A 20 6.60 6.23 3.42
C VAL A 20 5.65 5.58 4.41
N ILE A 21 4.87 6.38 5.14
CA ILE A 21 3.91 5.88 6.13
C ILE A 21 2.79 5.08 5.46
N ALA A 22 2.22 5.59 4.37
CA ALA A 22 1.14 4.94 3.63
C ALA A 22 1.61 3.59 3.05
N ALA A 23 2.76 3.59 2.38
CA ALA A 23 3.35 2.38 1.81
C ALA A 23 3.66 1.33 2.90
N ALA A 24 4.25 1.75 4.02
CA ALA A 24 4.55 0.84 5.13
C ALA A 24 3.30 0.26 5.80
N LYS A 25 2.26 1.08 6.01
CA LYS A 25 0.97 0.62 6.57
C LYS A 25 0.30 -0.39 5.63
N ARG A 26 0.24 -0.08 4.33
CA ARG A 26 -0.38 -0.96 3.34
C ARG A 26 0.40 -2.26 3.16
N ALA A 27 1.73 -2.22 3.11
CA ALA A 27 2.56 -3.42 3.03
C ALA A 27 2.28 -4.39 4.19
N ARG A 28 2.05 -3.89 5.41
CA ARG A 28 1.64 -4.71 6.56
C ARG A 28 0.26 -5.34 6.40
N GLN A 29 -0.72 -4.62 5.84
CA GLN A 29 -2.04 -5.19 5.53
C GLN A 29 -1.94 -6.31 4.49
N ILE A 30 -1.14 -6.11 3.43
CA ILE A 30 -0.92 -7.13 2.40
C ILE A 30 -0.23 -8.36 3.02
N ASN A 31 0.75 -8.15 3.89
CA ASN A 31 1.41 -9.26 4.57
C ASN A 31 0.44 -10.04 5.47
N ALA A 32 -0.37 -9.33 6.26
CA ALA A 32 -1.39 -9.93 7.11
C ALA A 32 -2.43 -10.71 6.30
N TYR A 33 -2.84 -10.20 5.13
CA TYR A 33 -3.70 -10.93 4.19
C TYR A 33 -3.09 -12.27 3.76
N TYR A 34 -1.84 -12.29 3.33
CA TYR A 34 -1.19 -13.54 2.92
C TYR A 34 -1.00 -14.52 4.07
N HIS A 35 -0.74 -14.04 5.29
CA HIS A 35 -0.69 -14.89 6.48
C HIS A 35 -2.06 -15.50 6.79
N ALA A 36 -3.13 -14.68 6.82
CA ALA A 36 -4.49 -15.14 7.06
C ALA A 36 -4.96 -16.17 6.01
N LEU A 37 -4.59 -15.96 4.74
CA LEU A 37 -4.89 -16.90 3.66
C LEU A 37 -4.24 -18.27 3.89
N GLY A 38 -3.02 -18.31 4.42
CA GLY A 38 -2.34 -19.56 4.78
C GLY A 38 -2.98 -20.28 5.97
N GLU A 39 -3.60 -19.53 6.88
CA GLU A 39 -4.31 -20.05 8.05
C GLU A 39 -5.78 -20.40 7.77
N GLY A 40 -6.29 -20.10 6.56
CA GLY A 40 -7.67 -20.38 6.14
C GLY A 40 -8.71 -19.35 6.62
N SER A 41 -8.27 -18.19 7.11
CA SER A 41 -9.13 -17.07 7.50
C SER A 41 -9.17 -16.02 6.38
N TYR A 42 -10.37 -15.65 5.94
CA TYR A 42 -10.57 -14.78 4.77
C TYR A 42 -11.10 -13.38 5.10
N GLU A 43 -11.48 -13.11 6.36
CA GLU A 43 -12.35 -11.97 6.66
C GLU A 43 -11.62 -10.69 7.08
N GLU A 44 -10.34 -10.74 7.43
CA GLU A 44 -9.72 -9.63 8.18
C GLU A 44 -8.95 -8.60 7.33
N TYR A 45 -8.46 -8.97 6.14
CA TYR A 45 -7.57 -8.09 5.36
C TYR A 45 -7.92 -8.00 3.87
N VAL A 46 -7.75 -6.80 3.31
CA VAL A 46 -8.03 -6.52 1.89
C VAL A 46 -6.89 -7.06 1.02
N PRO A 47 -7.18 -7.87 -0.03
CA PRO A 47 -6.17 -8.40 -0.93
C PRO A 47 -5.44 -7.29 -1.73
N PRO A 48 -4.31 -7.62 -2.37
CA PRO A 48 -3.71 -6.75 -3.37
C PRO A 48 -4.71 -6.34 -4.46
N MET A 49 -4.77 -5.04 -4.75
CA MET A 49 -5.72 -4.42 -5.69
C MET A 49 -5.14 -4.21 -7.09
N VAL A 50 -3.88 -4.59 -7.29
CA VAL A 50 -3.16 -4.47 -8.56
C VAL A 50 -2.60 -5.82 -8.97
N GLN A 51 -2.60 -6.09 -10.27
CA GLN A 51 -1.86 -7.21 -10.81
C GLN A 51 -0.38 -6.84 -10.87
N THR A 52 0.45 -7.65 -10.23
CA THR A 52 1.89 -7.42 -10.10
C THR A 52 2.62 -8.75 -10.16
N SER A 53 3.79 -8.75 -10.76
CA SER A 53 4.69 -9.90 -10.75
C SER A 53 5.58 -9.93 -9.50
N SER A 54 5.53 -8.90 -8.66
CA SER A 54 6.35 -8.81 -7.45
C SER A 54 5.70 -9.55 -6.28
N HIS A 55 6.50 -10.29 -5.54
CA HIS A 55 6.11 -10.88 -4.25
C HIS A 55 6.46 -9.98 -3.06
N ASN A 56 7.16 -8.86 -3.29
CA ASN A 56 7.54 -7.94 -2.23
C ASN A 56 6.35 -7.02 -1.89
N GLN A 57 5.80 -7.14 -0.67
CA GLN A 57 4.60 -6.41 -0.25
C GLN A 57 4.75 -4.89 -0.33
N LEU A 58 5.97 -4.36 -0.14
CA LEU A 58 6.23 -2.93 -0.28
C LEU A 58 6.15 -2.49 -1.75
N THR A 59 6.66 -3.29 -2.68
CA THR A 59 6.53 -3.02 -4.11
C THR A 59 5.07 -2.99 -4.53
N ILE A 60 4.29 -3.99 -4.08
CA ILE A 60 2.84 -4.04 -4.35
C ILE A 60 2.15 -2.79 -3.80
N ALA A 61 2.44 -2.40 -2.56
CA ALA A 61 1.88 -1.20 -1.95
C ALA A 61 2.23 0.08 -2.74
N LEU A 62 3.46 0.21 -3.21
CA LEU A 62 3.87 1.36 -4.03
C LEU A 62 3.17 1.37 -5.39
N GLU A 63 2.97 0.22 -6.02
CA GLU A 63 2.23 0.10 -7.28
C GLU A 63 0.74 0.44 -7.11
N GLU A 64 0.12 0.03 -6.00
CA GLU A 64 -1.26 0.43 -5.65
C GLU A 64 -1.38 1.95 -5.45
N ILE A 65 -0.42 2.57 -4.77
CA ILE A 65 -0.37 4.03 -4.60
C ILE A 65 -0.20 4.72 -5.96
N ALA A 66 0.72 4.25 -6.79
CA ALA A 66 0.97 4.83 -8.11
C ALA A 66 -0.26 4.74 -9.05
N GLN A 67 -1.12 3.73 -8.87
CA GLN A 67 -2.37 3.56 -9.60
C GLN A 67 -3.58 4.23 -8.94
N GLY A 68 -3.38 4.97 -7.83
CA GLY A 68 -4.46 5.66 -7.12
C GLY A 68 -5.52 4.72 -6.53
N LYS A 69 -5.14 3.49 -6.17
CA LYS A 69 -6.06 2.50 -5.58
C LYS A 69 -6.28 2.70 -4.08
N LEU A 70 -5.48 3.54 -3.44
CA LEU A 70 -5.52 3.81 -2.02
C LEU A 70 -5.89 5.26 -1.74
N LEU A 71 -6.75 5.45 -0.74
CA LEU A 71 -7.03 6.76 -0.15
C LEU A 71 -6.13 6.95 1.06
N VAL A 72 -5.23 7.94 1.01
CA VAL A 72 -4.32 8.27 2.12
C VAL A 72 -4.91 9.45 2.88
N GLU A 73 -5.60 9.15 3.98
CA GLU A 73 -6.14 10.19 4.87
C GLU A 73 -5.09 10.66 5.87
N LYS A 74 -5.08 11.97 6.13
CA LYS A 74 -4.32 12.54 7.25
C LYS A 74 -5.02 12.19 8.56
N PRO A 75 -4.28 11.87 9.62
CA PRO A 75 -4.88 11.80 10.94
C PRO A 75 -5.55 13.15 11.25
N LYS A 76 -6.80 13.12 11.72
CA LYS A 76 -7.46 14.32 12.26
C LYS A 76 -6.55 14.86 13.36
N ALA A 77 -6.21 16.13 13.28
CA ALA A 77 -5.60 16.81 14.41
C ALA A 77 -6.65 16.80 15.53
N ASP A 78 -6.33 16.13 16.63
CA ASP A 78 -7.14 16.20 17.83
C ASP A 78 -7.10 17.67 18.31
N GLU A 79 -8.26 18.34 18.32
CA GLU A 79 -8.45 19.68 18.90
C GLU A 79 -8.31 19.66 20.42
#